data_AF-A0A1B6J8A8-F1
#
_entry.id   AF-A0A1B6J8A8-F1
#
_cell.length_a   1.000
_cell.length_b   1.000
_cell.length_c   1.000
_cell.angle_alpha   90.00
_cell.angle_beta   90.00
_cell.angle_gamma   90.00
#
_symmetry.space_group_name_H-M   'P 1'
#
loop_
_entity.id
_entity.type
_entity.pdbx_description
1 polymer ?
#
loop_
_entity_poly.entity_id
_entity_poly.type
_entity_poly.pdbx_seq_one_letter_code
_entity_poly.pdbx_strand_id
1 'polypeptide(L)'
;CRCLADTKVMPRIPSRSEQPVGFYCKVLRSCLFGPLTVFLWLLMSARDYNLLTQRANWSGQMSVSWSASITLAKVTRVKQVTRSTVNCVLLSALAGALRVLLQSCGVRQPPDLRVVLPVDLRTSADCSDTRLGSQMAPVVVSLPVGVEGAVPRLWSTRRALRALRQSSDALVVYLATAALMSLMPSQSARSILSAFT
;
A
#
# COMPACT_ATOMS: atom_id res chain seq x y z
N CYS A 1 -40.97 8.72 -9.46
CA CYS A 1 -39.73 9.52 -9.34
C CYS A 1 -38.52 8.61 -9.45
N ARG A 2 -37.79 8.64 -10.58
CA ARG A 2 -36.58 7.82 -10.78
C ARG A 2 -35.42 8.50 -10.07
N CYS A 3 -34.94 7.89 -8.98
CA CYS A 3 -33.81 8.38 -8.20
C CYS A 3 -32.52 8.34 -9.02
N LEU A 4 -31.80 9.46 -9.08
CA LEU A 4 -30.49 9.65 -9.71
C LEU A 4 -29.35 8.79 -9.09
N ALA A 5 -29.65 7.86 -8.19
CA ALA A 5 -28.69 7.04 -7.46
C ALA A 5 -28.37 5.69 -8.14
N ASP A 6 -29.13 5.27 -9.14
CA ASP A 6 -29.01 3.93 -9.76
C ASP A 6 -28.12 3.86 -11.01
N THR A 7 -27.40 4.93 -11.36
CA THR A 7 -26.39 4.81 -12.41
C THR A 7 -25.18 4.08 -11.85
N LYS A 8 -25.10 2.77 -12.14
CA LYS A 8 -23.89 1.95 -11.99
C LYS A 8 -22.75 2.63 -12.75
N VAL A 9 -21.95 3.44 -12.05
CA VAL A 9 -20.73 4.03 -12.60
C VAL A 9 -19.74 2.88 -12.74
N MET A 10 -19.73 2.25 -13.92
CA MET A 10 -18.64 1.34 -14.28
C MET A 10 -17.35 2.18 -14.33
N PRO A 11 -16.32 1.87 -13.53
CA PRO A 11 -15.03 2.51 -13.69
C PRO A 11 -14.52 2.13 -15.08
N ARG A 12 -14.40 3.11 -15.99
CA ARG A 12 -13.62 2.93 -17.22
C ARG A 12 -12.18 2.66 -16.81
N ILE A 13 -11.77 1.41 -16.88
CA ILE A 13 -10.38 1.01 -16.83
C ILE A 13 -9.85 1.29 -18.24
N PRO A 14 -8.91 2.24 -18.43
CA PRO A 14 -8.33 2.46 -19.74
C PRO A 14 -7.57 1.20 -20.17
N SER A 15 -7.98 0.59 -21.27
CA SER A 15 -7.23 -0.47 -21.94
C SER A 15 -5.92 0.14 -22.47
N ARG A 16 -4.82 -0.12 -21.76
CA ARG A 16 -3.52 0.48 -22.07
C ARG A 16 -2.72 -0.47 -22.96
N SER A 17 -2.64 -0.11 -24.23
CA SER A 17 -1.64 -0.61 -25.18
C SER A 17 -0.29 0.01 -24.79
N GLU A 18 0.58 -0.75 -24.12
CA GLU A 18 1.99 -0.37 -24.01
C GLU A 18 2.75 -0.88 -25.25
N GLN A 19 3.49 0.01 -25.89
CA GLN A 19 4.32 -0.32 -27.06
C GLN A 19 5.50 -1.22 -26.64
N PRO A 20 5.80 -2.29 -27.39
CA PRO A 20 6.71 -3.36 -26.98
C PRO A 20 8.18 -2.92 -26.82
N VAL A 21 8.60 -1.85 -27.49
CA VAL A 21 10.00 -1.39 -27.50
C VAL A 21 10.43 -0.76 -26.17
N GLY A 22 9.50 -0.12 -25.44
CA GLY A 22 9.76 0.47 -24.13
C GLY A 22 9.93 -0.56 -23.00
N PHE A 23 9.43 -1.78 -23.21
CA PHE A 23 9.50 -2.88 -22.25
C PHE A 23 10.91 -3.48 -22.20
N TYR A 24 11.48 -3.84 -23.36
CA TYR A 24 12.81 -4.45 -23.45
C TYR A 24 13.93 -3.54 -22.95
N CYS A 25 13.88 -2.24 -23.26
CA CYS A 25 14.89 -1.28 -22.80
C CYS A 25 14.88 -1.10 -21.27
N LYS A 26 13.70 -1.21 -20.63
CA LYS A 26 13.58 -1.21 -19.16
C LYS A 26 14.09 -2.50 -18.52
N VAL A 27 13.82 -3.66 -19.14
CA VAL A 27 14.30 -4.97 -18.67
C VAL A 27 15.83 -5.05 -18.74
N LEU A 28 16.44 -4.62 -19.85
CA LEU A 28 17.90 -4.65 -20.03
C LEU A 28 18.61 -3.74 -19.01
N ARG A 29 18.08 -2.53 -18.78
CA ARG A 29 18.59 -1.60 -17.76
C ARG A 29 18.44 -2.14 -16.34
N SER A 30 17.35 -2.86 -16.08
CA SER A 30 17.08 -3.48 -14.77
C SER A 30 17.97 -4.69 -14.49
N CYS A 31 18.40 -5.46 -15.49
CA CYS A 31 19.32 -6.58 -15.28
C CYS A 31 20.74 -6.12 -14.95
N LEU A 32 21.25 -5.09 -15.64
CA LEU A 32 22.63 -4.64 -15.45
C LEU A 32 22.82 -3.82 -14.16
N PHE A 33 21.89 -2.91 -13.88
CA PHE A 33 21.97 -2.02 -12.71
C PHE A 33 21.17 -2.53 -11.52
N GLY A 34 20.27 -3.51 -11.70
CA GLY A 34 19.45 -4.07 -10.62
C GLY A 34 20.26 -4.58 -9.42
N PRO A 35 21.21 -5.52 -9.60
CA PRO A 35 21.96 -6.05 -8.46
C PRO A 35 22.83 -5.00 -7.78
N LEU A 36 23.44 -4.09 -8.53
CA LEU A 36 24.29 -3.02 -7.99
C LEU A 36 23.45 -1.94 -7.28
N THR A 37 22.28 -1.59 -7.81
CA THR A 37 21.34 -0.65 -7.16
C THR A 37 20.70 -1.26 -5.94
N VAL A 38 20.35 -2.56 -5.95
CA VAL A 38 19.85 -3.26 -4.77
C VAL A 38 20.94 -3.36 -3.71
N PHE A 39 22.18 -3.68 -4.08
CA PHE A 39 23.31 -3.75 -3.15
C PHE A 39 23.64 -2.38 -2.55
N LEU A 40 23.72 -1.33 -3.39
CA LEU A 40 23.92 0.04 -2.94
C LEU A 40 22.75 0.53 -2.09
N TRP A 41 21.51 0.18 -2.47
CA TRP A 41 20.32 0.46 -1.67
C TRP A 41 20.35 -0.30 -0.35
N LEU A 42 20.81 -1.56 -0.31
CA LEU A 42 20.95 -2.31 0.94
C LEU A 42 21.99 -1.66 1.87
N LEU A 43 23.09 -1.16 1.31
CA LEU A 43 24.16 -0.49 2.04
C LEU A 43 23.78 0.94 2.49
N MET A 44 23.03 1.65 1.64
CA MET A 44 22.66 3.06 1.80
C MET A 44 21.21 3.25 2.28
N SER A 45 20.45 2.18 2.52
CA SER A 45 19.08 2.28 3.01
C SER A 45 19.14 2.93 4.37
N ALA A 46 18.74 4.21 4.39
CA ALA A 46 18.65 4.99 5.61
C ALA A 46 17.88 4.16 6.63
N ARG A 47 18.50 3.94 7.80
CA ARG A 47 17.85 3.28 8.94
C ARG A 47 16.43 3.81 9.06
N ASP A 48 15.45 2.91 9.07
CA ASP A 48 14.08 3.33 9.31
C ASP A 48 14.04 4.04 10.66
N TYR A 49 13.74 5.35 10.64
CA TYR A 49 13.49 6.14 11.84
C TYR A 49 12.11 5.76 12.39
N ASN A 50 11.93 4.49 12.74
CA ASN A 50 10.72 3.98 13.38
C ASN A 50 10.73 4.44 14.83
N LEU A 51 10.21 5.65 15.06
CA LEU A 51 10.02 6.21 16.40
C LEU A 51 9.10 5.34 17.27
N LEU A 52 8.25 4.51 16.63
CA LEU A 52 7.36 3.55 17.30
C LEU A 52 8.07 2.29 17.78
N THR A 53 9.21 1.94 17.18
CA THR A 53 10.02 0.77 17.58
C THR A 53 11.27 1.23 18.31
N GLN A 54 11.16 2.32 19.10
CA GLN A 54 12.24 2.72 19.98
C GLN A 54 12.63 1.47 20.80
N ARG A 55 13.90 1.12 20.72
CA ARG A 55 14.54 -0.16 21.07
C ARG A 55 14.41 -0.49 22.56
N ALA A 56 13.19 -0.62 23.06
CA ALA A 56 12.90 -1.17 24.36
C ALA A 56 13.09 -2.69 24.25
N ASN A 57 13.75 -3.28 25.24
CA ASN A 57 13.83 -4.73 25.35
C ASN A 57 12.41 -5.28 25.31
N TRP A 58 12.08 -6.04 24.27
CA TRP A 58 10.76 -6.63 24.08
C TRP A 58 10.39 -7.39 25.36
N SER A 59 9.39 -6.92 26.10
CA SER A 59 9.02 -7.45 27.42
C SER A 59 8.35 -8.84 27.36
N GLY A 60 8.34 -9.49 26.18
CA GLY A 60 7.57 -10.71 25.92
C GLY A 60 6.05 -10.52 25.96
N GLN A 61 5.56 -9.32 26.28
CA GLN A 61 4.14 -9.04 26.46
C GLN A 61 3.56 -8.34 25.22
N MET A 62 2.66 -9.02 24.53
CA MET A 62 1.92 -8.45 23.40
C MET A 62 0.61 -7.84 23.91
N SER A 63 0.46 -6.53 23.76
CA SER A 63 -0.81 -5.85 24.03
C SER A 63 -1.50 -5.54 22.70
N VAL A 64 -2.76 -5.96 22.58
CA VAL A 64 -3.62 -5.64 21.44
C VAL A 64 -4.66 -4.63 21.92
N SER A 65 -4.70 -3.46 21.29
CA SER A 65 -5.68 -2.41 21.58
C SER A 65 -6.59 -2.21 20.36
N TRP A 66 -7.89 -2.08 20.63
CA TRP A 66 -8.91 -1.85 19.61
C TRP A 66 -9.40 -0.40 19.69
N SER A 67 -9.64 0.22 18.54
CA SER A 67 -10.27 1.54 18.49
C SER A 67 -11.76 1.45 18.85
N ALA A 68 -12.32 2.57 19.29
CA ALA A 68 -13.77 2.72 19.40
C ALA A 68 -14.47 2.44 18.05
N SER A 69 -15.72 1.99 18.11
CA SER A 69 -16.50 1.68 16.92
C SER A 69 -16.73 2.94 16.06
N ILE A 70 -16.39 2.85 14.78
CA ILE A 70 -16.57 3.95 13.82
C ILE A 70 -17.85 3.68 13.04
N THR A 71 -18.82 4.59 13.15
CA THR A 71 -20.11 4.47 12.44
C THR A 71 -19.90 4.52 10.93
N LEU A 72 -20.28 3.45 10.22
CA LEU A 72 -20.15 3.36 8.77
C LEU A 72 -20.92 4.47 8.03
N ALA A 73 -22.07 4.89 8.55
CA ALA A 73 -22.87 5.98 8.00
C ALA A 73 -22.12 7.33 7.95
N LYS A 74 -21.24 7.60 8.92
CA LYS A 74 -20.40 8.81 8.90
C LYS A 74 -19.35 8.71 7.80
N VAL A 75 -18.72 7.54 7.67
CA VAL A 75 -17.70 7.29 6.65
C VAL A 75 -18.29 7.35 5.24
N THR A 76 -19.50 6.81 5.02
CA THR A 76 -20.18 6.87 3.72
C THR A 76 -20.57 8.30 3.35
N ARG A 77 -21.01 9.12 4.31
CA ARG A 77 -21.29 10.54 4.08
C ARG A 77 -20.03 11.30 3.67
N VAL A 78 -18.92 11.11 4.39
CA VAL A 78 -17.63 11.74 4.04
C VAL A 78 -17.15 11.26 2.67
N LYS A 79 -17.27 9.97 2.38
CA LYS A 79 -16.95 9.37 1.07
C LYS A 79 -17.75 10.06 -0.05
N GLN A 80 -19.04 10.27 0.13
CA GLN A 80 -19.92 10.91 -0.85
C GLN A 80 -19.54 12.37 -1.08
N VAL A 81 -19.37 13.16 -0.01
CA VAL A 81 -19.01 14.58 -0.08
C VAL A 81 -17.65 14.79 -0.75
N THR A 82 -16.66 13.96 -0.40
CA THR A 82 -15.29 14.07 -0.92
C THR A 82 -15.07 13.33 -2.24
N ARG A 83 -16.09 12.62 -2.75
CA ARG A 83 -16.02 11.72 -3.92
C ARG A 83 -14.81 10.77 -3.87
N SER A 84 -14.53 10.20 -2.70
CA SER A 84 -13.36 9.35 -2.42
C SER A 84 -13.76 7.89 -2.19
N THR A 85 -12.80 6.99 -1.90
CA THR A 85 -13.09 5.60 -1.51
C THR A 85 -13.08 5.45 0.01
N VAL A 86 -13.72 4.41 0.54
CA VAL A 86 -13.73 4.11 1.99
C VAL A 86 -12.29 3.99 2.52
N ASN A 87 -11.42 3.27 1.80
CA ASN A 87 -10.01 3.13 2.17
C ASN A 87 -9.29 4.48 2.21
N CYS A 88 -9.58 5.41 1.29
CA CYS A 88 -9.00 6.76 1.35
C CYS A 88 -9.39 7.48 2.65
N VAL A 89 -10.68 7.41 3.03
CA VAL A 89 -11.18 8.07 4.26
C VAL A 89 -10.52 7.44 5.49
N LEU A 90 -10.50 6.11 5.59
CA LEU A 90 -9.90 5.39 6.72
C LEU A 90 -8.39 5.64 6.83
N LEU A 91 -7.65 5.54 5.72
CA LEU A 91 -6.21 5.81 5.71
C LEU A 91 -5.90 7.27 6.04
N SER A 92 -6.73 8.22 5.58
CA SER A 92 -6.56 9.64 5.97
C SER A 92 -6.83 9.87 7.46
N ALA A 93 -7.80 9.16 8.05
CA ALA A 93 -8.08 9.21 9.48
C ALA A 93 -6.97 8.54 10.31
N LEU A 94 -6.40 7.44 9.82
CA LEU A 94 -5.26 6.76 10.43
C LEU A 94 -4.01 7.64 10.39
N ALA A 95 -3.74 8.30 9.26
CA ALA A 95 -2.69 9.33 9.16
C ALA A 95 -2.97 10.50 10.14
N GLY A 96 -4.25 10.84 10.31
CA GLY A 96 -4.83 11.63 11.40
C GLY A 96 -4.25 11.30 12.77
N ALA A 97 -4.60 10.10 13.22
CA ALA A 97 -4.25 9.57 14.53
C ALA A 97 -2.74 9.41 14.72
N LEU A 98 -2.02 8.91 13.71
CA LEU A 98 -0.56 8.77 13.75
C LEU A 98 0.14 10.12 13.94
N ARG A 99 -0.36 11.19 13.32
CA ARG A 99 0.19 12.54 13.54
C ARG A 99 0.06 12.95 15.00
N VAL A 100 -1.14 12.80 15.57
CA VAL A 100 -1.41 13.16 16.98
C VAL A 100 -0.55 12.33 17.93
N LEU A 101 -0.41 11.04 17.65
CA LEU A 101 0.43 10.13 18.42
C LEU A 101 1.91 10.55 18.37
N LEU A 102 2.47 10.79 17.18
CA LEU A 102 3.86 11.24 17.03
C LEU A 102 4.10 12.62 17.70
N GLN A 103 3.11 13.51 17.64
CA GLN A 103 3.15 14.79 18.34
C GLN A 103 3.18 14.60 19.86
N SER A 104 2.39 13.66 20.40
CA SER A 104 2.42 13.30 21.82
C SER A 104 3.76 12.70 22.27
N CYS A 105 4.48 12.04 21.36
CA CYS A 105 5.84 11.52 21.58
C CYS A 105 6.94 12.60 21.44
N GLY A 106 6.58 13.88 21.21
CA GLY A 106 7.53 14.99 21.13
C GLY A 106 7.95 15.41 19.71
N VAL A 107 7.39 14.80 18.67
CA VAL A 107 7.69 15.18 17.26
C VAL A 107 6.78 16.32 16.83
N ARG A 108 7.31 17.55 16.79
CA ARG A 108 6.52 18.74 16.41
C ARG A 108 5.91 18.64 15.00
N GLN A 109 6.71 18.17 14.04
CA GLN A 109 6.30 18.04 12.64
C GLN A 109 6.69 16.63 12.13
N PRO A 110 5.76 15.66 12.18
CA PRO A 110 6.08 14.31 11.78
C PRO A 110 6.29 14.19 10.27
N PRO A 111 7.29 13.42 9.82
CA PRO A 111 7.48 13.12 8.41
C PRO A 111 6.36 12.20 7.88
N ASP A 112 6.26 12.10 6.56
CA ASP A 112 5.40 11.12 5.92
C ASP A 112 5.91 9.69 6.18
N LEU A 113 4.98 8.76 6.39
CA LEU A 113 5.27 7.38 6.80
C LEU A 113 5.05 6.42 5.65
N ARG A 114 5.99 5.51 5.39
CA ARG A 114 5.82 4.43 4.42
C ARG A 114 5.05 3.29 5.05
N VAL A 115 3.93 2.90 4.43
CA VAL A 115 3.06 1.82 4.91
C VAL A 115 2.89 0.80 3.80
N VAL A 116 2.91 -0.48 4.17
CA VAL A 116 2.60 -1.58 3.24
C VAL A 116 1.11 -1.85 3.30
N LEU A 117 0.44 -1.73 2.15
CA LEU A 117 -0.99 -2.02 2.02
C LEU A 117 -1.19 -3.24 1.12
N PRO A 118 -1.96 -4.25 1.55
CA PRO A 118 -2.37 -5.33 0.66
C PRO A 118 -3.41 -4.79 -0.33
N VAL A 119 -3.11 -4.90 -1.62
CA VAL A 119 -4.02 -4.51 -2.70
C VAL A 119 -4.50 -5.77 -3.40
N ASP A 120 -5.81 -5.87 -3.60
CA ASP A 120 -6.42 -6.93 -4.40
C ASP A 120 -6.15 -6.65 -5.89
N LEU A 121 -5.54 -7.62 -6.57
CA LEU A 121 -5.18 -7.53 -7.98
C LEU A 121 -6.22 -8.17 -8.90
N ARG A 122 -7.30 -8.74 -8.37
CA ARG A 122 -8.35 -9.35 -9.17
C ARG A 122 -8.92 -8.34 -10.15
N THR A 123 -8.86 -8.66 -11.44
CA THR A 123 -9.51 -7.86 -12.47
C THR A 123 -11.00 -8.20 -12.46
N SER A 124 -11.87 -7.23 -12.76
CA SER A 124 -13.33 -7.43 -12.72
C SER A 124 -13.84 -8.54 -13.66
N ALA A 125 -13.04 -8.98 -14.63
CA ALA A 125 -13.32 -10.11 -15.51
C ALA A 125 -13.19 -11.47 -14.79
N ASP A 126 -12.36 -11.57 -13.75
CA ASP A 126 -12.13 -12.81 -13.00
C ASP A 126 -13.13 -12.99 -11.85
N CYS A 127 -14.00 -12.00 -11.60
CA CYS A 127 -14.98 -12.06 -10.51
C CYS A 127 -16.07 -13.13 -10.71
N SER A 128 -16.24 -13.64 -11.93
CA SER A 128 -17.14 -14.77 -12.24
C SER A 128 -16.47 -16.14 -12.04
N ASP A 129 -15.15 -16.18 -11.94
CA ASP A 129 -14.39 -17.42 -11.74
C ASP A 129 -14.23 -17.65 -10.23
N THR A 130 -14.94 -18.65 -9.70
CA THR A 130 -14.82 -19.20 -8.34
C THR A 130 -13.45 -19.88 -8.12
N ARG A 131 -12.35 -19.23 -8.48
CA ARG A 131 -11.00 -19.70 -8.18
C ARG A 131 -10.64 -19.28 -6.76
N LEU A 132 -10.54 -20.25 -5.86
CA LEU A 132 -9.93 -20.05 -4.55
C LEU A 132 -8.43 -19.75 -4.76
N GLY A 133 -8.06 -18.48 -4.61
CA GLY A 133 -6.67 -18.01 -4.61
C GLY A 133 -6.58 -16.57 -4.15
N SER A 134 -5.70 -16.28 -3.19
CA SER A 134 -5.45 -14.92 -2.70
C SER A 134 -4.51 -14.19 -3.68
N GLN A 135 -5.08 -13.38 -4.58
CA GLN A 135 -4.29 -12.51 -5.47
C GLN A 135 -4.09 -11.14 -4.81
N MET A 136 -3.44 -11.13 -3.65
CA MET A 136 -3.09 -9.90 -2.94
C MET A 136 -1.62 -9.59 -3.16
N ALA A 137 -1.31 -8.37 -3.58
CA ALA A 137 0.05 -7.88 -3.65
C ALA A 137 0.30 -6.82 -2.56
N PRO A 138 1.40 -6.93 -1.80
CA PRO A 138 1.81 -5.88 -0.89
C PRO A 138 2.34 -4.70 -1.72
N VAL A 139 1.81 -3.50 -1.47
CA VAL A 139 2.24 -2.28 -2.14
C VAL A 139 2.68 -1.26 -1.09
N VAL A 140 3.86 -0.67 -1.29
CA VAL A 140 4.38 0.38 -0.41
C VAL A 140 3.78 1.73 -0.80
N VAL A 141 3.19 2.41 0.17
CA VAL A 141 2.50 3.68 0.00
C VAL A 141 3.06 4.71 0.98
N SER A 142 3.36 5.92 0.50
CA SER A 142 3.64 7.04 1.40
C SER A 142 2.33 7.60 1.95
N LEU A 143 2.16 7.50 3.27
CA LEU A 143 1.03 8.01 4.01
C LEU A 143 1.31 9.45 4.47
N PRO A 144 0.44 10.42 4.12
CA PRO A 144 0.69 11.84 4.34
C PRO A 144 0.42 12.25 5.80
N VAL A 145 1.30 11.87 6.71
CA VAL A 145 1.20 12.19 8.15
C VAL A 145 1.69 13.62 8.43
N GLY A 146 2.56 14.15 7.57
CA GLY A 146 3.06 15.52 7.65
C GLY A 146 2.03 16.60 7.30
N VAL A 147 0.94 16.24 6.61
CA VAL A 147 -0.06 17.19 6.11
C VAL A 147 -1.03 17.64 7.20
N GLU A 148 -1.15 18.95 7.37
CA GLU A 148 -2.06 19.55 8.34
C GLU A 148 -3.51 19.65 7.83
N GLY A 149 -4.45 19.54 8.78
CA GLY A 149 -5.88 19.52 8.47
C GLY A 149 -6.41 18.19 7.93
N ALA A 150 -7.70 17.93 8.15
CA ALA A 150 -8.35 16.69 7.72
C ALA A 150 -8.62 16.66 6.20
N VAL A 151 -9.13 17.77 5.65
CA VAL A 151 -9.47 17.85 4.22
C VAL A 151 -8.23 17.80 3.32
N PRO A 152 -7.18 18.63 3.53
CA PRO A 152 -5.97 18.56 2.70
C PRO A 152 -5.30 17.17 2.75
N ARG A 153 -5.29 16.55 3.92
CA ARG A 153 -4.77 15.19 4.13
C ARG A 153 -5.54 14.14 3.35
N LEU A 154 -6.87 14.21 3.34
CA LEU A 154 -7.68 13.30 2.53
C LEU A 154 -7.36 13.44 1.03
N TRP A 155 -7.18 14.67 0.54
CA TRP A 155 -6.81 14.92 -0.85
C TRP A 155 -5.40 14.43 -1.20
N SER A 156 -4.42 14.58 -0.30
CA SER A 156 -3.08 14.01 -0.50
C SER A 156 -3.10 12.49 -0.48
N THR A 157 -3.81 11.86 0.47
CA THR A 157 -3.96 10.38 0.52
C THR A 157 -4.61 9.86 -0.76
N ARG A 158 -5.65 10.55 -1.25
CA ARG A 158 -6.31 10.19 -2.51
C ARG A 158 -5.36 10.27 -3.70
N ARG A 159 -4.51 11.30 -3.78
CA ARG A 159 -3.50 11.44 -4.84
C ARG A 159 -2.48 10.31 -4.77
N ALA A 160 -1.97 10.00 -3.59
CA ALA A 160 -1.04 8.89 -3.38
C ALA A 160 -1.63 7.54 -3.82
N LEU A 161 -2.84 7.21 -3.36
CA LEU A 161 -3.53 5.98 -3.76
C LEU A 161 -3.87 5.92 -5.25
N ARG A 162 -4.16 7.07 -5.88
CA ARG A 162 -4.41 7.12 -7.33
C ARG A 162 -3.13 6.89 -8.13
N ALA A 163 -2.02 7.50 -7.72
CA ALA A 163 -0.72 7.30 -8.34
C ALA A 163 -0.32 5.82 -8.26
N LEU A 164 -0.55 5.17 -7.13
CA LEU A 164 -0.27 3.74 -6.95
C LEU A 164 -1.16 2.82 -7.79
N ARG A 165 -2.44 3.16 -7.97
CA ARG A 165 -3.31 2.42 -8.88
C ARG A 165 -2.93 2.62 -10.34
N GLN A 166 -2.29 3.73 -10.67
CA GLN A 166 -1.81 4.04 -12.02
C GLN A 166 -0.42 3.47 -12.29
N SER A 167 0.40 3.24 -11.24
CA SER A 167 1.70 2.63 -11.39
C SER A 167 1.55 1.12 -11.59
N SER A 168 2.30 0.58 -12.55
CA SER A 168 2.37 -0.85 -12.82
C SER A 168 3.16 -1.61 -11.75
N ASP A 169 3.67 -0.91 -10.73
CA ASP A 169 4.52 -1.46 -9.67
C ASP A 169 3.86 -2.64 -8.95
N ALA A 170 2.54 -2.59 -8.69
CA ALA A 170 1.85 -3.67 -8.01
C ALA A 170 1.82 -4.97 -8.83
N LEU A 171 1.59 -4.87 -10.15
CA LEU A 171 1.64 -6.01 -11.05
C LEU A 171 3.07 -6.51 -11.24
N VAL A 172 4.04 -5.60 -11.36
CA VAL A 172 5.46 -5.95 -11.49
C VAL A 172 5.96 -6.66 -10.23
N VAL A 173 5.63 -6.16 -9.03
CA VAL A 173 5.98 -6.81 -7.76
C VAL A 173 5.30 -8.17 -7.64
N TYR A 174 4.03 -8.29 -8.01
CA TYR A 174 3.34 -9.59 -8.01
C TYR A 174 3.96 -10.59 -8.98
N LEU A 175 4.24 -10.18 -10.22
CA LEU A 175 4.88 -11.03 -11.22
C LEU A 175 6.32 -11.39 -10.82
N ALA A 176 7.06 -10.44 -10.26
CA ALA A 176 8.42 -10.68 -9.77
C ALA A 176 8.41 -11.64 -8.57
N THR A 177 7.49 -11.47 -7.62
CA THR A 177 7.37 -12.39 -6.47
C THR A 177 6.86 -13.76 -6.88
N ALA A 178 5.90 -13.86 -7.80
CA ALA A 178 5.42 -15.13 -8.35
C ALA A 178 6.51 -15.85 -9.16
N ALA A 179 7.28 -15.11 -9.96
CA ALA A 179 8.43 -15.64 -10.68
C ALA A 179 9.53 -16.08 -9.71
N LEU A 180 9.88 -15.27 -8.71
CA LEU A 180 10.83 -15.65 -7.66
C LEU A 180 10.37 -16.88 -6.89
N MET A 181 9.09 -17.00 -6.56
CA MET A 181 8.51 -18.18 -5.89
C MET A 181 8.50 -19.42 -6.79
N SER A 182 8.37 -19.24 -8.11
CA SER A 182 8.42 -20.33 -9.10
C SER A 182 9.85 -20.75 -9.44
N LEU A 183 10.81 -19.84 -9.35
CA LEU A 183 12.25 -20.12 -9.49
C LEU A 183 12.88 -20.60 -8.18
N MET A 184 12.33 -20.25 -7.01
CA MET A 184 12.82 -20.72 -5.71
C MET A 184 12.42 -22.18 -5.52
N PRO A 185 13.40 -23.10 -5.44
CA PRO A 185 13.11 -24.48 -5.10
C PRO A 185 12.47 -24.52 -3.72
N SER A 186 11.42 -25.31 -3.56
CA SER A 186 10.70 -25.55 -2.30
C SER A 186 11.59 -25.97 -1.10
N GLN A 187 12.86 -26.27 -1.34
CA GLN A 187 13.86 -26.66 -0.36
C GLN A 187 14.48 -25.47 0.40
N SER A 188 14.69 -24.31 -0.22
CA SER A 188 15.29 -23.14 0.45
C SER A 188 14.28 -22.28 1.22
N ALA A 189 13.00 -22.30 0.83
CA ALA A 189 11.94 -21.55 1.50
C ALA A 189 11.71 -22.00 2.95
N ARG A 190 11.86 -23.31 3.23
CA ARG A 190 11.77 -23.85 4.59
C ARG A 190 12.93 -23.40 5.48
N SER A 191 14.15 -23.40 4.95
CA SER A 191 15.35 -22.98 5.70
C SER A 191 15.35 -21.49 6.03
N ILE A 192 14.80 -20.66 5.14
CA ILE A 192 14.66 -19.22 5.38
C ILE A 192 13.57 -18.96 6.43
N LEU A 193 12.42 -19.63 6.35
CA LEU A 193 11.36 -19.48 7.35
C LEU A 193 11.80 -19.93 8.76
N SER A 194 12.60 -21.00 8.86
CA SER A 194 13.17 -21.43 10.15
C SER A 194 14.26 -20.50 10.69
N ALA A 195 14.87 -19.67 9.84
CA ALA A 195 15.87 -18.70 10.27
C ALA A 195 15.23 -17.39 10.77
N PHE A 196 13.95 -17.17 10.48
CA PHE A 196 13.18 -16.01 10.92
C PHE A 196 12.26 -16.29 12.12
N THR A 197 12.00 -17.56 12.47
CA THR A 197 11.38 -18.00 13.73
C THR A 197 12.42 -18.22 14.81
#